data_AF-A0A835QXX3-F1
#
_entry.id   AF-A0A835QXX3-F1
#
_cell.length_a   1.000
_cell.length_b   1.000
_cell.length_c   1.000
_cell.angle_alpha   90.00
_cell.angle_beta   90.00
_cell.angle_gamma   90.00
#
_symmetry.space_group_name_H-M   'P 1'
#
loop_
_entity.id
_entity.type
_entity.pdbx_description
1 polymer ?
#
loop_
_entity_poly.entity_id
_entity_poly.type
_entity_poly.pdbx_seq_one_letter_code
_entity_poly.pdbx_strand_id
1 'polypeptide(L)'
;MSPIAGAASVHRVTVHDRQRGVIHQFLVPEDQYILHTAESQNITLPFACRHGCCTSCAVRVKSGKIRQPEALGISAELKSKGYALLCVGFPSSDIEVETQDEDEVYWLQFGRYFARGPVERDDYALELAMGDE
;
A
#
# COMPACT_ATOMS: atom_id res chain seq x y z
N MET A 1 23.44 -21.59 21.12
CA MET A 1 22.22 -21.85 20.33
C MET A 1 21.11 -21.07 21.00
N SER A 2 20.86 -19.84 20.56
CA SER A 2 19.79 -19.00 21.10
C SER A 2 18.43 -19.59 20.73
N PRO A 3 17.42 -19.53 21.61
CA PRO A 3 16.10 -20.06 21.30
C PRO A 3 15.51 -19.25 20.16
N ILE A 4 15.05 -19.95 19.13
CA ILE A 4 14.32 -19.36 18.00
C ILE A 4 13.06 -18.73 18.60
N ALA A 5 12.90 -17.42 18.38
CA ALA A 5 11.70 -16.68 18.75
C ALA A 5 10.45 -17.49 18.32
N GLY A 6 9.49 -17.61 19.23
CA GLY A 6 8.31 -18.46 19.05
C GLY A 6 7.66 -18.24 17.69
N ALA A 7 7.25 -19.32 17.04
CA ALA A 7 6.66 -19.29 15.70
C ALA A 7 5.56 -18.21 15.62
N ALA A 8 5.78 -17.21 14.76
CA ALA A 8 4.83 -16.14 14.52
C ALA A 8 3.48 -16.72 14.06
N SER A 9 2.37 -16.16 14.54
CA SER A 9 1.03 -16.61 14.15
C SER A 9 0.84 -16.46 12.65
N VAL A 10 0.11 -17.37 12.03
CA VAL A 10 -0.15 -17.36 10.59
C VAL A 10 -1.61 -17.06 10.33
N HIS A 11 -1.88 -16.17 9.38
CA HIS A 11 -3.23 -15.72 9.02
C HIS A 11 -3.55 -16.02 7.57
N ARG A 12 -4.83 -16.31 7.30
CA ARG A 12 -5.35 -16.44 5.95
C ARG A 12 -5.59 -15.06 5.35
N VAL A 13 -4.99 -14.83 4.19
CA VAL A 13 -5.20 -13.62 3.39
C VAL A 13 -5.98 -13.99 2.14
N THR A 14 -7.11 -13.31 1.93
CA THR A 14 -7.92 -13.41 0.70
C THR A 14 -7.84 -12.08 -0.05
N VAL A 15 -7.32 -12.10 -1.27
CA VAL A 15 -7.21 -10.90 -2.13
C VAL A 15 -8.10 -11.07 -3.35
N HIS A 16 -9.08 -10.20 -3.49
CA HIS A 16 -9.89 -10.06 -4.70
C HIS A 16 -9.15 -9.15 -5.68
N ASP A 17 -8.55 -9.73 -6.73
CA ASP A 17 -7.92 -9.00 -7.82
C ASP A 17 -9.01 -8.54 -8.79
N ARG A 18 -9.45 -7.29 -8.62
CA ARG A 18 -10.50 -6.65 -9.42
C ARG A 18 -10.12 -6.51 -10.89
N GLN A 19 -8.83 -6.31 -11.21
CA GLN A 19 -8.39 -6.10 -12.59
C GLN A 19 -8.38 -7.42 -13.37
N ARG A 20 -7.96 -8.51 -12.73
CA ARG A 20 -7.90 -9.84 -13.36
C ARG A 20 -9.15 -10.68 -13.13
N GLY A 21 -10.03 -10.28 -12.22
CA GLY A 21 -11.24 -11.01 -11.87
C GLY A 21 -10.96 -12.35 -11.16
N VAL A 22 -9.83 -12.45 -10.44
CA VAL A 22 -9.43 -13.67 -9.73
C VAL A 22 -9.33 -13.43 -8.23
N ILE A 23 -9.48 -14.50 -7.45
CA ILE A 23 -9.33 -14.46 -5.98
C ILE A 23 -8.11 -15.28 -5.59
N HIS A 24 -7.19 -14.65 -4.88
CA HIS A 24 -6.02 -15.31 -4.31
C HIS A 24 -6.27 -15.62 -2.84
N GLN A 25 -5.92 -16.83 -2.41
CA GLN A 25 -5.96 -17.23 -1.02
C GLN A 25 -4.63 -17.86 -0.63
N PHE A 26 -4.00 -17.32 0.40
CA PHE A 26 -2.69 -17.78 0.86
C PHE A 26 -2.50 -17.51 2.36
N LEU A 27 -1.49 -18.15 2.93
CA LEU A 27 -1.14 -18.02 4.34
C LEU A 27 0.02 -17.06 4.51
N VAL A 28 -0.10 -16.14 5.46
CA VAL A 28 0.90 -15.11 5.73
C VAL A 28 1.23 -15.06 7.22
N PRO A 29 2.49 -15.23 7.61
CA PRO A 29 2.94 -14.98 8.99
C PRO A 29 2.71 -13.52 9.40
N GLU A 30 2.29 -13.28 10.65
CA GLU A 30 1.99 -11.95 11.20
C GLU A 30 3.20 -10.99 11.24
N ASP A 31 4.41 -11.55 11.12
CA ASP A 31 5.68 -10.84 11.08
C ASP A 31 6.24 -10.65 9.66
N GLN A 32 5.48 -11.03 8.62
CA GLN A 32 5.86 -10.84 7.22
C GLN A 32 4.90 -9.93 6.44
N TYR A 33 5.44 -9.26 5.42
CA TYR A 33 4.65 -8.45 4.51
C TYR A 33 3.80 -9.31 3.58
N ILE A 34 2.51 -8.98 3.47
CA ILE A 34 1.53 -9.71 2.65
C ILE A 34 2.01 -9.84 1.20
N LEU A 35 2.46 -8.76 0.56
CA LEU A 35 2.92 -8.81 -0.83
C LEU A 35 4.14 -9.73 -0.99
N HIS A 36 5.11 -9.63 -0.09
CA HIS A 36 6.33 -10.44 -0.18
C HIS A 36 6.02 -11.93 -0.03
N THR A 37 5.14 -12.28 0.90
CA THR A 37 4.70 -13.66 1.11
C THR A 37 3.83 -14.18 -0.03
N ALA A 38 3.05 -13.32 -0.70
CA ALA A 38 2.33 -13.69 -1.92
C ALA A 38 3.31 -14.09 -3.04
N GLU A 39 4.35 -13.29 -3.25
CA GLU A 39 5.34 -13.53 -4.30
C GLU A 39 6.17 -14.79 -4.08
N SER A 40 6.54 -15.09 -2.82
CA SER A 40 7.24 -16.33 -2.47
C SER A 40 6.37 -17.58 -2.70
N GLN A 41 5.06 -17.40 -2.80
CA GLN A 41 4.08 -18.44 -3.14
C GLN A 41 3.62 -18.34 -4.61
N ASN A 42 4.40 -17.66 -5.46
CA ASN A 42 4.13 -17.48 -6.89
C ASN A 42 2.81 -16.75 -7.21
N ILE A 43 2.29 -15.94 -6.29
CA ILE A 43 1.12 -15.10 -6.49
C ILE A 43 1.58 -13.69 -6.85
N THR A 44 1.20 -13.22 -8.03
CA THR A 44 1.51 -11.86 -8.48
C THR A 44 0.34 -10.94 -8.18
N LEU A 45 0.55 -9.94 -7.32
CA LEU A 45 -0.40 -8.85 -7.06
C LEU A 45 0.14 -7.53 -7.63
N PRO A 46 -0.71 -6.51 -7.87
CA PRO A 46 -0.26 -5.19 -8.33
C PRO A 46 0.73 -4.53 -7.34
N PHE A 47 1.87 -4.04 -7.85
CA PHE A 47 2.84 -3.27 -7.09
C PHE A 47 3.70 -2.40 -8.02
N ALA A 48 4.37 -1.38 -7.45
CA ALA A 48 5.43 -0.64 -8.14
C ALA A 48 6.62 -0.37 -7.22
N CYS A 49 6.46 0.49 -6.19
CA CYS A 49 7.60 0.97 -5.41
C CYS A 49 8.08 0.01 -4.31
N ARG A 50 7.19 -0.80 -3.71
CA ARG A 50 7.47 -1.69 -2.54
C ARG A 50 7.92 -1.01 -1.23
N HIS A 51 7.83 0.31 -1.15
CA HIS A 51 8.28 1.08 0.04
C HIS A 51 7.12 1.79 0.76
N GLY A 52 5.87 1.39 0.49
CA GLY A 52 4.70 1.98 1.11
C GLY A 52 4.38 3.40 0.66
N CYS A 53 5.00 3.90 -0.41
CA CYS A 53 4.83 5.27 -0.91
C CYS A 53 3.89 5.39 -2.11
N CYS A 54 3.91 4.42 -3.03
CA CYS A 54 3.00 4.41 -4.18
C CYS A 54 1.65 3.79 -3.82
N THR A 55 0.62 4.09 -4.63
CA THR A 55 -0.73 3.56 -4.46
C THR A 55 -1.02 2.33 -5.33
N SER A 56 -0.05 1.85 -6.12
CA SER A 56 -0.23 0.68 -7.01
C SER A 56 -0.58 -0.63 -6.30
N CYS A 57 -0.17 -0.79 -5.03
CA CYS A 57 -0.51 -1.97 -4.22
C CYS A 57 -1.66 -1.72 -3.25
N ALA A 58 -2.45 -0.66 -3.50
CA ALA A 58 -3.55 -0.29 -2.64
C ALA A 58 -4.69 -1.30 -2.73
N VAL A 59 -5.28 -1.56 -1.56
CA VAL A 59 -6.45 -2.41 -1.41
C VAL A 59 -7.46 -1.75 -0.49
N ARG A 60 -8.71 -2.16 -0.63
CA ARG A 60 -9.78 -1.89 0.33
C ARG A 60 -9.99 -3.11 1.21
N VAL A 61 -9.87 -2.94 2.52
CA VAL A 61 -10.16 -4.00 3.50
C VAL A 61 -11.67 -4.23 3.58
N LYS A 62 -12.10 -5.45 3.22
CA LYS A 62 -13.49 -5.92 3.33
C LYS A 62 -13.77 -6.47 4.72
N SER A 63 -12.84 -7.26 5.27
CA SER A 63 -12.92 -7.81 6.63
C SER A 63 -11.53 -8.07 7.21
N GLY A 64 -11.41 -8.18 8.53
CA GLY A 64 -10.15 -8.45 9.23
C GLY A 64 -9.32 -7.20 9.56
N LYS A 65 -8.06 -7.41 9.95
CA LYS A 65 -7.16 -6.35 10.44
C LYS A 65 -5.78 -6.45 9.80
N ILE A 66 -5.24 -5.28 9.44
CA ILE A 66 -3.91 -5.11 8.87
C ILE A 66 -3.16 -4.03 9.64
N ARG A 67 -1.91 -4.31 9.98
CA ARG A 67 -0.96 -3.34 10.54
C ARG A 67 -0.05 -2.85 9.43
N GLN A 68 0.07 -1.53 9.28
CA GLN A 68 0.80 -0.89 8.17
C GLN A 68 1.46 0.45 8.58
N PRO A 69 2.43 0.42 9.51
CA PRO A 69 3.07 1.63 10.00
C PRO A 69 3.85 2.36 8.89
N GLU A 70 4.40 1.63 7.92
CA GLU A 70 5.19 2.18 6.80
C GLU A 70 4.33 2.59 5.59
N ALA A 71 2.99 2.55 5.68
CA ALA A 71 2.10 3.00 4.60
C ALA A 71 2.03 4.53 4.53
N LEU A 72 3.06 5.17 4.02
CA LEU A 72 3.18 6.63 3.87
C LEU A 72 2.38 7.20 2.70
N GLY A 73 2.11 6.39 1.67
CA GLY A 73 1.42 6.77 0.44
C GLY A 73 -0.09 7.01 0.60
N ILE A 74 -0.66 6.71 1.77
CA ILE A 74 -2.08 6.94 2.08
C ILE A 74 -2.24 7.65 3.42
N SER A 75 -3.14 8.63 3.48
CA SER A 75 -3.43 9.41 4.69
C SER A 75 -4.10 8.59 5.77
N ALA A 76 -4.08 9.10 7.01
CA ALA A 76 -4.86 8.54 8.12
C ALA A 76 -6.37 8.47 7.81
N GLU A 77 -6.90 9.40 7.01
CA GLU A 77 -8.29 9.39 6.57
C GLU A 77 -8.59 8.23 5.61
N LEU A 78 -7.71 7.96 4.64
CA LEU A 78 -7.88 6.78 3.79
C LEU A 78 -7.72 5.48 4.58
N LYS A 79 -6.77 5.42 5.53
CA LYS A 79 -6.62 4.28 6.44
C LYS A 79 -7.88 4.04 7.27
N SER A 80 -8.53 5.09 7.80
CA SER A 80 -9.78 4.95 8.57
C SER A 80 -10.97 4.55 7.70
N LYS A 81 -10.96 4.98 6.42
CA LYS A 81 -11.82 4.44 5.36
C LYS A 81 -11.37 3.07 4.89
N GLY A 82 -10.49 2.36 5.61
CA GLY A 82 -10.07 0.99 5.37
C GLY A 82 -9.31 0.74 4.06
N TYR A 83 -8.60 1.74 3.55
CA TYR A 83 -7.56 1.53 2.55
C TYR A 83 -6.27 1.05 3.21
N ALA A 84 -5.54 0.17 2.53
CA ALA A 84 -4.27 -0.34 2.98
C ALA A 84 -3.31 -0.60 1.83
N LEU A 85 -2.00 -0.70 2.13
CA LEU A 85 -0.96 -1.01 1.16
C LEU A 85 -0.37 -2.40 1.45
N LEU A 86 -0.52 -3.35 0.52
CA LEU A 86 -0.06 -4.72 0.74
C LEU A 86 1.46 -4.87 0.82
N CYS A 87 2.21 -3.97 0.18
CA CYS A 87 3.68 -4.05 0.16
C CYS A 87 4.35 -3.82 1.52
N VAL A 88 3.66 -3.15 2.43
CA VAL A 88 4.12 -2.82 3.79
C VAL A 88 3.07 -3.20 4.85
N GLY A 89 2.19 -4.13 4.49
CA GLY A 89 1.09 -4.57 5.32
C GLY A 89 1.38 -5.91 5.96
N PHE A 90 1.17 -6.01 7.27
CA PHE A 90 1.22 -7.23 8.05
C PHE A 90 -0.19 -7.65 8.45
N PRO A 91 -0.61 -8.91 8.26
CA PRO A 91 -1.90 -9.36 8.75
C PRO A 91 -1.88 -9.39 10.29
N SER A 92 -2.97 -8.98 10.93
CA SER A 92 -3.17 -9.11 12.39
C SER A 92 -4.38 -9.97 12.73
N SER A 93 -5.03 -10.51 11.70
CA SER A 93 -6.08 -11.53 11.74
C SER A 93 -6.17 -12.13 10.34
N ASP A 94 -7.01 -13.15 10.18
CA ASP A 94 -7.52 -13.49 8.85
C ASP A 94 -8.15 -12.24 8.22
N ILE A 95 -7.82 -11.98 6.96
CA ILE A 95 -8.15 -10.72 6.29
C ILE A 95 -8.62 -10.96 4.85
N GLU A 96 -9.62 -10.19 4.46
CA GLU A 96 -10.14 -10.14 3.12
C GLU A 96 -10.05 -8.72 2.57
N VAL A 97 -9.44 -8.58 1.39
CA VAL A 97 -9.18 -7.29 0.77
C VAL A 97 -9.48 -7.34 -0.72
N GLU A 98 -9.67 -6.18 -1.33
CA GLU A 98 -9.90 -6.03 -2.77
C GLU A 98 -8.97 -4.99 -3.35
N THR A 99 -8.26 -5.34 -4.44
CA THR A 99 -7.36 -4.43 -5.15
C THR A 99 -8.11 -3.20 -5.64
N GLN A 100 -7.50 -2.03 -5.47
CA GLN A 100 -8.04 -0.78 -5.97
C GLN A 100 -7.24 -0.29 -7.17
N ASP A 101 -7.88 0.52 -8.01
CA ASP A 101 -7.18 1.17 -9.11
C ASP A 101 -6.21 2.24 -8.56
N GLU A 102 -5.00 2.29 -9.10
CA GLU A 102 -3.96 3.20 -8.60
C GLU A 102 -4.38 4.66 -8.72
N ASP A 103 -4.97 5.03 -9.87
CA ASP A 103 -5.37 6.39 -10.16
C ASP A 103 -6.54 6.79 -9.26
N GLU A 104 -7.51 5.89 -9.04
CA GLU A 104 -8.63 6.13 -8.12
C GLU A 104 -8.13 6.47 -6.71
N VAL A 105 -7.19 5.69 -6.17
CA VAL A 105 -6.64 5.93 -4.83
C VAL A 105 -5.79 7.20 -4.80
N TYR A 106 -5.03 7.46 -5.86
CA TYR A 106 -4.24 8.69 -5.99
C TYR A 106 -5.14 9.93 -6.00
N TRP A 107 -6.23 9.90 -6.76
CA TRP A 107 -7.23 10.98 -6.80
C TRP A 107 -7.91 11.17 -5.45
N LEU A 108 -8.26 10.10 -4.73
CA LEU A 108 -8.84 10.22 -3.39
C LEU A 108 -7.86 10.85 -2.39
N GLN A 109 -6.56 10.56 -2.54
CA GLN A 109 -5.52 11.08 -1.65
C GLN A 109 -5.14 12.53 -1.97
N PHE A 110 -5.01 12.88 -3.26
CA PHE A 110 -4.42 14.14 -3.71
C PHE A 110 -5.37 15.06 -4.49
N GLY A 111 -6.52 14.56 -4.93
CA GLY A 111 -7.52 15.28 -5.75
C GLY A 111 -7.92 16.65 -5.21
N ARG A 112 -8.02 16.76 -3.88
CA ARG A 112 -8.35 18.01 -3.19
C ARG A 112 -7.31 19.12 -3.39
N TYR A 113 -6.05 18.78 -3.69
CA TYR A 113 -5.00 19.76 -3.95
C TYR A 113 -5.03 20.25 -5.39
N PHE A 114 -5.36 19.37 -6.34
CA PHE A 114 -5.55 19.77 -7.75
C PHE A 114 -6.78 20.67 -7.94
N ALA A 115 -7.79 20.54 -7.06
CA ALA A 115 -8.95 21.42 -7.06
C ALA A 115 -8.67 22.85 -6.55
N ARG A 116 -7.49 23.12 -5.96
CA ARG A 116 -7.15 24.45 -5.38
C ARG A 116 -6.61 25.45 -6.40
N GLY A 117 -6.61 25.12 -7.69
CA GLY A 117 -6.07 25.98 -8.75
C GLY A 117 -4.58 25.74 -8.99
N PRO A 118 -3.97 26.50 -9.92
CA PRO A 118 -2.56 26.34 -10.28
C PRO A 118 -1.66 26.55 -9.07
N VAL A 119 -0.66 25.70 -8.92
CA VAL A 119 0.44 25.95 -7.98
C VAL A 119 1.27 27.10 -8.56
N GLU A 120 1.33 28.24 -7.86
CA GLU A 120 2.33 29.27 -8.17
C GLU A 120 3.71 28.64 -8.04
N ARG A 121 4.46 28.64 -9.14
CA ARG A 121 5.84 28.17 -9.14
C ARG A 121 6.66 29.23 -8.40
N ASP A 122 7.31 28.80 -7.33
CA ASP A 122 8.38 29.60 -6.73
C ASP A 122 9.57 29.49 -7.68
N ASP A 123 9.76 30.51 -8.52
CA ASP A 123 10.72 30.55 -9.62
C ASP A 123 12.19 30.61 -9.14
N TYR A 124 12.44 30.37 -7.85
CA TYR A 124 13.76 30.29 -7.25
C TYR A 124 14.71 29.32 -7.99
N ALA A 125 14.20 28.24 -8.58
CA ALA A 125 14.99 27.33 -9.40
C ALA A 125 15.43 27.94 -10.75
N LEU A 126 14.63 28.85 -11.32
CA LEU A 126 14.99 29.64 -12.51
C LEU A 126 15.97 30.77 -12.14
N GLU A 127 15.78 31.40 -10.99
CA GLU A 127 16.70 32.42 -10.46
C GLU A 127 18.11 31.84 -10.24
N LEU A 128 18.21 30.63 -9.67
CA LEU A 128 19.48 29.92 -9.50
C LEU A 128 20.12 29.51 -10.84
N ALA A 129 19.32 29.15 -11.85
CA ALA A 129 19.82 28.77 -13.17
C ALA A 129 20.31 29.97 -14.00
N MET A 130 19.89 31.19 -13.65
CA MET A 130 20.24 32.44 -14.32
C MET A 130 21.28 33.27 -13.54
N GLY A 131 21.75 32.76 -12.41
CA GLY A 131 22.66 33.45 -11.47
C GLY A 131 24.15 33.12 -11.63
N ASP A 132 24.61 32.73 -12.83
CA ASP A 132 26.03 32.69 -13.16
C ASP A 132 26.43 33.97 -13.90
N GLU A 133 26.78 35.02 -13.13
CA GLU A 133 27.76 36.07 -13.50
C GLU A 133 28.33 36.75 -12.25
#